data_AF-E6K1P2-F1
#
_entry.id   AF-E6K1P2-F1
#
_cell.length_a   1.000
_cell.length_b   1.000
_cell.length_c   1.000
_cell.angle_alpha   90.00
_cell.angle_beta   90.00
_cell.angle_gamma   90.00
#
_symmetry.space_group_name_H-M   'P 1'
#
loop_
_entity.id
_entity.type
_entity.pdbx_description
1 polymer ?
#
loop_
_entity_poly.entity_id
_entity_poly.type
_entity_poly.pdbx_seq_one_letter_code
_entity_poly.pdbx_strand_id
1 'polypeptide(L)'
;MQVDKQVAFNVGYGASKPLRDIEAFAMYWHAEGMKTAYQGRITHNGRVYTVSPEKSYGYADKNWGRDFTSPWVWLSSNCLVSKRSGERLENSVFDIGGGRPQIYPLPLNRRLLGAFWYERKEYDFNFSKLHEQVKTDFSFDEYGPQGPADDDLVHWHVRQESMRAVMETDVYCRKSEMLFVNYEAPDGSKKHQRLWNGGTGFGFVRLYEKEGSLLTLVDEIEASHVGCEYGEYGERED
;
A
#
# COMPACT_ATOMS: atom_id res chain seq x y z
N MET A 1 8.16 -20.88 11.35
CA MET A 1 7.98 -19.43 11.51
C MET A 1 6.74 -19.23 12.37
N GLN A 2 6.78 -18.38 13.39
CA GLN A 2 5.61 -17.93 14.14
C GLN A 2 5.14 -16.59 13.54
N VAL A 3 3.83 -16.39 13.51
CA VAL A 3 3.18 -15.23 12.87
C VAL A 3 2.17 -14.66 13.86
N ASP A 4 2.31 -13.39 14.18
CA ASP A 4 1.41 -12.62 15.05
C ASP A 4 0.82 -11.45 14.25
N LYS A 5 -0.43 -11.59 13.79
CA LYS A 5 -1.15 -10.56 13.03
C LYS A 5 -1.80 -9.58 14.01
N GLN A 6 -1.28 -8.36 14.08
CA GLN A 6 -1.60 -7.40 15.14
C GLN A 6 -2.69 -6.41 14.73
N VAL A 7 -2.68 -5.98 13.46
CA VAL A 7 -3.64 -5.03 12.90
C VAL A 7 -4.10 -5.54 11.54
N ALA A 8 -5.41 -5.54 11.32
CA ALA A 8 -6.03 -5.94 10.06
C ALA A 8 -6.70 -4.72 9.38
N PHE A 9 -6.68 -4.67 8.05
CA PHE A 9 -7.47 -3.74 7.26
C PHE A 9 -8.61 -4.48 6.55
N ASN A 10 -9.84 -4.20 7.01
CA ASN A 10 -11.04 -4.78 6.44
C ASN A 10 -11.64 -3.84 5.39
N VAL A 11 -11.57 -4.24 4.12
CA VAL A 11 -12.11 -3.47 2.99
C VAL A 11 -13.65 -3.40 2.97
N GLY A 12 -14.32 -4.01 3.96
CA GLY A 12 -15.74 -3.81 4.24
C GLY A 12 -16.66 -4.37 3.14
N TYR A 13 -17.69 -3.59 2.78
CA TYR A 13 -18.71 -4.01 1.82
C TYR A 13 -18.14 -4.46 0.48
N GLY A 14 -17.02 -3.87 0.04
CA GLY A 14 -16.32 -4.23 -1.20
C GLY A 14 -15.93 -5.71 -1.32
N ALA A 15 -15.72 -6.41 -0.19
CA ALA A 15 -15.42 -7.85 -0.15
C ALA A 15 -16.52 -8.69 0.52
N SER A 16 -17.73 -8.14 0.68
CA SER A 16 -18.86 -8.85 1.29
C SER A 16 -19.30 -10.07 0.47
N LYS A 17 -19.93 -11.06 1.14
CA LYS A 17 -20.40 -12.28 0.47
C LYS A 17 -21.26 -12.00 -0.78
N PRO A 18 -22.27 -11.12 -0.76
CA PRO A 18 -23.07 -10.85 -1.95
C PRO A 18 -22.25 -10.33 -3.12
N LEU A 19 -21.31 -9.40 -2.88
CA LEU A 19 -20.45 -8.85 -3.94
C LEU A 19 -19.45 -9.89 -4.47
N ARG A 20 -18.96 -10.80 -3.62
CA ARG A 20 -18.09 -11.91 -4.03
C ARG A 20 -18.85 -12.97 -4.83
N ASP A 21 -20.06 -13.32 -4.41
CA ASP A 21 -20.89 -14.34 -5.07
C ASP A 21 -21.25 -13.94 -6.52
N ILE A 22 -21.42 -12.64 -6.76
CA ILE A 22 -21.69 -12.09 -8.11
C ILE A 22 -20.41 -11.62 -8.82
N GLU A 23 -19.25 -11.82 -8.19
CA GLU A 23 -17.93 -11.40 -8.67
C GLU A 23 -17.93 -9.96 -9.20
N ALA A 24 -18.50 -9.06 -8.40
CA ALA A 24 -18.68 -7.66 -8.76
C ALA A 24 -17.35 -6.98 -9.13
N PHE A 25 -16.25 -7.36 -8.47
CA PHE A 25 -14.92 -6.81 -8.71
C PHE A 25 -14.00 -7.81 -9.43
N ALA A 26 -13.18 -7.31 -10.35
CA ALA A 26 -12.14 -8.11 -11.00
C ALA A 26 -11.07 -8.62 -10.01
N MET A 27 -10.80 -7.83 -8.97
CA MET A 27 -9.89 -8.16 -7.88
C MET A 27 -10.46 -7.70 -6.54
N TYR A 28 -10.33 -8.55 -5.54
CA TYR A 28 -10.55 -8.26 -4.14
C TYR A 28 -9.23 -8.31 -3.38
N TRP A 29 -9.19 -7.60 -2.27
CA TRP A 29 -8.01 -7.48 -1.42
C TRP A 29 -8.43 -7.44 0.04
N HIS A 30 -7.65 -8.07 0.91
CA HIS A 30 -7.81 -7.98 2.35
C HIS A 30 -6.45 -8.17 3.04
N ALA A 31 -6.02 -7.18 3.81
CA ALA A 31 -4.85 -7.30 4.67
C ALA A 31 -5.27 -7.78 6.07
N GLU A 32 -5.24 -9.10 6.29
CA GLU A 32 -5.55 -9.69 7.59
C GLU A 32 -4.48 -9.34 8.65
N GLY A 33 -3.28 -8.97 8.20
CA GLY A 33 -2.17 -8.54 9.03
C GLY A 33 -1.38 -7.42 8.37
N MET A 34 -2.01 -6.26 8.16
CA MET A 34 -1.31 -5.07 7.67
C MET A 34 -0.11 -4.71 8.57
N LYS A 35 -0.24 -4.96 9.90
CA LYS A 35 0.90 -5.06 10.83
C LYS A 35 1.01 -6.48 11.34
N THR A 36 2.12 -7.14 11.03
CA THR A 36 2.39 -8.51 11.46
C THR A 36 3.80 -8.61 12.05
N ALA A 37 3.93 -9.23 13.21
CA ALA A 37 5.21 -9.61 13.78
C ALA A 37 5.55 -11.05 13.39
N TYR A 38 6.79 -11.27 12.94
CA TYR A 38 7.31 -12.58 12.58
C TYR A 38 8.44 -13.00 13.53
N GLN A 39 8.46 -14.27 13.90
CA GLN A 39 9.54 -14.83 14.72
C GLN A 39 9.97 -16.21 14.21
N GLY A 40 11.27 -16.39 14.04
CA GLY A 40 11.81 -17.70 13.70
C GLY A 40 13.14 -17.62 12.96
N ARG A 41 13.38 -18.63 12.12
CA ARG A 41 14.59 -18.73 11.31
C ARG A 41 14.23 -18.96 9.85
N ILE A 42 14.90 -18.27 8.96
CA ILE A 42 14.81 -18.46 7.50
C ILE A 42 16.14 -19.03 7.04
N THR A 43 16.12 -20.09 6.23
CA THR A 43 17.31 -20.58 5.56
C THR A 43 17.21 -20.23 4.09
N HIS A 44 18.15 -19.42 3.59
CA HIS A 44 18.21 -19.01 2.19
C HIS A 44 19.66 -19.09 1.71
N ASN A 45 19.90 -19.78 0.59
CA ASN A 45 21.23 -20.01 0.02
C ASN A 45 22.26 -20.52 1.05
N GLY A 46 21.86 -21.48 1.90
CA GLY A 46 22.72 -22.06 2.95
C GLY A 46 23.01 -21.14 4.14
N ARG A 47 22.53 -19.89 4.13
CA ARG A 47 22.63 -18.95 5.27
C ARG A 47 21.36 -19.00 6.10
N VAL A 48 21.54 -18.95 7.42
CA VAL A 48 20.44 -18.92 8.39
C VAL A 48 20.27 -17.52 8.94
N TYR A 49 19.08 -16.96 8.75
CA TYR A 49 18.68 -15.65 9.23
C TYR A 49 17.74 -15.82 10.41
N THR A 50 17.98 -15.06 11.48
CA THR A 50 17.05 -14.99 12.63
C THR A 50 16.11 -13.82 12.43
N VAL A 51 14.82 -14.08 12.48
CA VAL A 51 13.76 -13.08 12.43
C VAL A 51 13.23 -12.90 13.85
N SER A 52 13.27 -11.67 14.35
CA SER A 52 12.71 -11.33 15.66
C SER A 52 11.57 -10.32 15.50
N PRO A 53 10.54 -10.36 16.35
CA PRO A 53 9.39 -9.46 16.28
C PRO A 53 9.79 -7.98 16.20
N GLU A 54 10.78 -7.57 16.98
CA GLU A 54 11.20 -6.18 17.16
C GLU A 54 11.84 -5.57 15.90
N LYS A 55 12.41 -6.44 15.05
CA LYS A 55 13.07 -6.09 13.79
C LYS A 55 12.28 -6.57 12.57
N SER A 56 11.07 -7.09 12.78
CA SER A 56 10.20 -7.53 11.68
C SER A 56 9.21 -6.41 11.35
N TYR A 57 9.23 -5.98 10.10
CA TYR A 57 8.27 -5.01 9.56
C TYR A 57 7.24 -5.73 8.70
N GLY A 58 6.56 -6.69 9.32
CA GLY A 58 5.80 -7.69 8.58
C GLY A 58 4.43 -7.22 8.09
N TYR A 59 4.03 -7.81 6.98
CA TYR A 59 2.76 -7.65 6.29
C TYR A 59 2.18 -9.02 5.94
N ALA A 60 0.85 -9.15 5.89
CA ALA A 60 0.14 -10.36 5.47
C ALA A 60 -1.23 -10.02 4.88
N ASP A 61 -1.41 -10.29 3.60
CA ASP A 61 -2.65 -10.04 2.90
C ASP A 61 -3.07 -11.21 1.99
N LYS A 62 -4.19 -10.97 1.31
CA LYS A 62 -4.76 -11.88 0.34
C LYS A 62 -5.38 -11.06 -0.79
N ASN A 63 -4.98 -11.37 -2.02
CA ASN A 63 -5.65 -10.94 -3.23
C ASN A 63 -6.34 -12.15 -3.87
N TRP A 64 -7.54 -11.95 -4.41
CA TRP A 64 -8.25 -12.98 -5.18
C TRP A 64 -9.17 -12.32 -6.21
N GLY A 65 -9.50 -13.04 -7.28
CA GLY A 65 -10.32 -12.50 -8.35
C GLY A 65 -9.98 -13.16 -9.68
N ARG A 66 -10.35 -12.48 -10.78
CA ARG A 66 -10.13 -12.93 -12.16
C ARG A 66 -8.99 -12.20 -12.86
N ASP A 67 -8.60 -11.03 -12.39
CA ASP A 67 -7.57 -10.20 -13.01
C ASP A 67 -6.90 -9.28 -11.98
N PHE A 68 -5.82 -8.61 -12.38
CA PHE A 68 -5.20 -7.55 -11.60
C PHE A 68 -5.83 -6.18 -11.92
N THR A 69 -5.43 -5.16 -11.16
CA THR A 69 -5.80 -3.76 -11.42
C THR A 69 -4.74 -3.07 -12.27
N SER A 70 -5.14 -2.14 -13.13
CA SER A 70 -4.21 -1.27 -13.86
C SER A 70 -4.65 0.20 -13.76
N PRO A 71 -3.88 1.07 -13.08
CA PRO A 71 -2.59 0.79 -12.44
C PRO A 71 -2.72 -0.17 -11.25
N TRP A 72 -1.62 -0.85 -10.96
CA TRP A 72 -1.33 -1.54 -9.72
C TRP A 72 -0.49 -0.63 -8.84
N VAL A 73 -0.97 -0.35 -7.64
CA VAL A 73 -0.27 0.41 -6.61
C VAL A 73 -0.38 -0.39 -5.32
N TRP A 74 0.74 -0.57 -4.63
CA TRP A 74 0.76 -1.06 -3.25
C TRP A 74 1.88 -0.37 -2.46
N LEU A 75 1.55 0.13 -1.27
CA LEU A 75 2.49 0.75 -0.33
C LEU A 75 2.14 0.31 1.09
N SER A 76 3.08 -0.28 1.83
CA SER A 76 2.86 -0.61 3.24
C SER A 76 4.12 -0.51 4.09
N SER A 77 4.00 0.02 5.30
CA SER A 77 5.05 -0.04 6.31
C SER A 77 4.51 0.13 7.73
N ASN A 78 5.20 -0.51 8.67
CA ASN A 78 5.08 -0.30 10.11
C ASN A 78 6.43 0.08 10.75
N CYS A 79 7.45 0.38 9.95
CA CYS A 79 8.72 0.96 10.39
C CYS A 79 8.63 2.49 10.36
N LEU A 80 7.98 3.04 11.37
CA LEU A 80 7.53 4.41 11.39
C LEU A 80 8.15 5.17 12.57
N VAL A 81 8.62 6.39 12.32
CA VAL A 81 9.17 7.31 13.34
C VAL A 81 8.39 8.62 13.30
N SER A 82 7.86 9.03 14.42
CA SER A 82 7.15 10.31 14.56
C SER A 82 8.15 11.46 14.54
N LYS A 83 7.99 12.46 13.66
CA LYS A 83 8.83 13.66 13.71
C LYS A 83 8.47 14.57 14.88
N ARG A 84 7.26 14.47 15.41
CA ARG A 84 6.85 15.22 16.60
C ARG A 84 7.57 14.77 17.87
N SER A 85 7.73 13.47 18.06
CA SER A 85 8.37 12.91 19.26
C SER A 85 9.82 12.47 19.05
N GLY A 86 10.22 12.19 17.82
CA GLY A 86 11.49 11.54 17.48
C GLY A 86 11.51 10.04 17.77
N GLU A 87 10.40 9.48 18.26
CA GLU A 87 10.32 8.09 18.71
C GLU A 87 9.69 7.17 17.65
N ARG A 88 10.03 5.89 17.72
CA ARG A 88 9.40 4.85 16.91
C ARG A 88 7.93 4.68 17.32
N LEU A 89 7.07 4.60 16.32
CA LEU A 89 5.65 4.35 16.50
C LEU A 89 5.36 2.85 16.60
N GLU A 90 5.29 2.34 17.83
CA GLU A 90 5.15 0.92 18.11
C GLU A 90 3.78 0.36 17.70
N ASN A 91 2.71 1.14 17.84
CA ASN A 91 1.34 0.71 17.54
C ASN A 91 0.82 1.37 16.27
N SER A 92 1.67 1.47 15.26
CA SER A 92 1.33 2.13 14.00
C SER A 92 1.69 1.34 12.75
N VAL A 93 0.94 1.58 11.67
CA VAL A 93 1.10 0.99 10.33
C VAL A 93 0.23 1.73 9.32
N PHE A 94 0.70 1.87 8.08
CA PHE A 94 -0.15 2.25 6.94
C PHE A 94 -0.13 1.18 5.85
N ASP A 95 -1.21 1.14 5.07
CA ASP A 95 -1.36 0.27 3.91
C ASP A 95 -2.21 1.00 2.86
N ILE A 96 -1.74 1.01 1.61
CA ILE A 96 -2.38 1.66 0.47
C ILE A 96 -2.33 0.66 -0.69
N GLY A 97 -3.45 0.42 -1.35
CA GLY A 97 -3.53 -0.58 -2.42
C GLY A 97 -4.62 -0.30 -3.45
N GLY A 98 -4.41 -0.76 -4.68
CA GLY A 98 -5.43 -0.76 -5.75
C GLY A 98 -4.99 -0.01 -7.01
N GLY A 99 -5.90 0.77 -7.61
CA GLY A 99 -5.57 1.71 -8.69
C GLY A 99 -6.73 1.93 -9.67
N ARG A 100 -7.38 0.87 -10.15
CA ARG A 100 -8.56 0.91 -11.03
C ARG A 100 -9.44 -0.30 -10.79
N PRO A 101 -10.15 -0.37 -9.64
CA PRO A 101 -11.10 -1.43 -9.40
C PRO A 101 -12.16 -1.43 -10.51
N GLN A 102 -12.35 -2.58 -11.15
CA GLN A 102 -13.33 -2.77 -12.19
C GLN A 102 -14.60 -3.38 -11.60
N ILE A 103 -15.72 -2.66 -11.67
CA ILE A 103 -17.04 -3.15 -11.27
C ILE A 103 -17.83 -3.49 -12.53
N TYR A 104 -17.99 -4.77 -12.86
CA TYR A 104 -18.61 -5.19 -14.13
C TYR A 104 -17.99 -4.46 -15.36
N PRO A 105 -18.70 -3.75 -16.28
CA PRO A 105 -18.04 -3.00 -17.34
C PRO A 105 -17.58 -1.60 -16.91
N LEU A 106 -17.84 -1.18 -15.67
CA LEU A 106 -17.58 0.18 -15.19
C LEU A 106 -16.23 0.23 -14.44
N PRO A 107 -15.18 0.82 -15.03
CA PRO A 107 -13.93 1.05 -14.32
C PRO A 107 -14.07 2.23 -13.36
N LEU A 108 -13.67 2.05 -12.11
CA LEU A 108 -13.48 3.14 -11.17
C LEU A 108 -12.04 3.63 -11.27
N ASN A 109 -11.81 4.55 -12.21
CA ASN A 109 -10.47 5.06 -12.47
C ASN A 109 -9.85 5.71 -11.23
N ARG A 110 -8.59 5.36 -10.98
CA ARG A 110 -7.69 6.03 -10.02
C ARG A 110 -8.25 6.02 -8.59
N ARG A 111 -8.74 4.86 -8.15
CA ARG A 111 -9.22 4.63 -6.78
C ARG A 111 -8.28 3.70 -6.03
N LEU A 112 -7.78 4.19 -4.90
CA LEU A 112 -6.98 3.43 -3.94
C LEU A 112 -7.78 3.22 -2.66
N LEU A 113 -7.64 2.03 -2.09
CA LEU A 113 -7.96 1.76 -0.70
C LEU A 113 -6.76 2.19 0.13
N GLY A 114 -6.99 2.79 1.29
CA GLY A 114 -5.92 3.09 2.22
C GLY A 114 -6.40 3.06 3.66
N ALA A 115 -5.49 2.75 4.57
CA ALA A 115 -5.70 2.86 6.00
C ALA A 115 -4.40 3.26 6.69
N PHE A 116 -4.52 4.06 7.74
CA PHE A 116 -3.45 4.33 8.68
C PHE A 116 -3.96 4.05 10.09
N TRP A 117 -3.41 3.00 10.71
CA TRP A 117 -3.53 2.80 12.14
C TRP A 117 -2.40 3.59 12.82
N TYR A 118 -2.73 4.70 13.49
CA TYR A 118 -1.78 5.58 14.15
C TYR A 118 -1.99 5.53 15.66
N GLU A 119 -1.03 4.95 16.38
CA GLU A 119 -1.04 4.72 17.83
C GLU A 119 -2.42 4.34 18.40
N ARG A 120 -2.99 3.25 17.85
CA ARG A 120 -4.30 2.68 18.23
C ARG A 120 -5.54 3.43 17.72
N LYS A 121 -5.36 4.44 16.87
CA LYS A 121 -6.46 5.13 16.18
C LYS A 121 -6.46 4.78 14.70
N GLU A 122 -7.59 4.30 14.20
CA GLU A 122 -7.79 4.02 12.78
C GLU A 122 -8.18 5.30 12.02
N TYR A 123 -7.48 5.53 10.91
CA TYR A 123 -7.82 6.48 9.86
C TYR A 123 -8.09 5.68 8.59
N ASP A 124 -9.35 5.64 8.18
CA ASP A 124 -9.80 4.81 7.06
C ASP A 124 -10.05 5.67 5.80
N PHE A 125 -9.45 5.26 4.70
CA PHE A 125 -9.56 5.85 3.36
C PHE A 125 -10.10 4.82 2.35
N ASN A 126 -11.14 4.09 2.75
CA ASN A 126 -11.82 3.11 1.92
C ASN A 126 -12.98 3.73 1.11
N PHE A 127 -12.79 3.89 -0.21
CA PHE A 127 -13.82 4.42 -1.10
C PHE A 127 -15.08 3.55 -1.22
N SER A 128 -15.03 2.27 -0.85
CA SER A 128 -16.21 1.39 -0.85
C SER A 128 -17.17 1.70 0.30
N LYS A 129 -16.69 2.38 1.35
CA LYS A 129 -17.53 2.96 2.41
C LYS A 129 -18.05 4.31 1.92
N LEU A 130 -19.14 4.30 1.16
CA LEU A 130 -19.70 5.51 0.51
C LEU A 130 -19.95 6.68 1.47
N HIS A 131 -20.22 6.40 2.76
CA HIS A 131 -20.39 7.43 3.78
C HIS A 131 -19.09 8.19 4.10
N GLU A 132 -17.91 7.61 3.87
CA GLU A 132 -16.60 8.26 4.12
C GLU A 132 -16.21 9.26 3.02
N GLN A 133 -16.90 9.24 1.87
CA GLN A 133 -16.71 10.16 0.75
C GLN A 133 -15.24 10.34 0.33
N VAL A 134 -14.51 9.23 0.26
CA VAL A 134 -13.06 9.25 0.05
C VAL A 134 -12.70 9.79 -1.34
N LYS A 135 -11.77 10.75 -1.35
CA LYS A 135 -11.10 11.26 -2.54
C LYS A 135 -9.66 10.75 -2.54
N THR A 136 -9.17 10.45 -3.73
CA THR A 136 -7.80 9.97 -3.95
C THR A 136 -7.21 10.73 -5.12
N ASP A 137 -5.99 11.23 -4.93
CA ASP A 137 -5.09 11.65 -5.99
C ASP A 137 -3.76 10.90 -5.82
N PHE A 138 -3.15 10.43 -6.91
CA PHE A 138 -1.84 9.79 -6.83
C PHE A 138 -1.03 9.92 -8.12
N SER A 139 0.28 10.01 -8.01
CA SER A 139 1.21 9.93 -9.14
C SER A 139 2.29 8.89 -8.88
N PHE A 140 2.90 8.45 -9.97
CA PHE A 140 4.12 7.65 -9.94
C PHE A 140 5.09 8.26 -10.95
N ASP A 141 6.29 8.58 -10.47
CA ASP A 141 7.32 9.25 -11.24
C ASP A 141 8.60 8.42 -11.23
N GLU A 142 9.16 8.15 -12.42
CA GLU A 142 10.50 7.58 -12.55
C GLU A 142 11.51 8.71 -12.79
N TYR A 143 12.37 8.98 -11.82
CA TYR A 143 13.44 9.97 -11.97
C TYR A 143 14.69 9.33 -12.54
N GLY A 144 15.33 9.99 -13.50
CA GLY A 144 16.66 9.59 -13.96
C GLY A 144 17.75 10.09 -13.02
N PRO A 145 19.04 9.83 -13.33
CA PRO A 145 20.16 10.31 -12.55
C PRO A 145 20.16 11.84 -12.34
N GLN A 146 19.49 12.61 -13.19
CA GLN A 146 19.41 14.08 -13.08
C GLN A 146 18.19 14.56 -12.28
N GLY A 147 17.55 13.67 -11.52
CA GLY A 147 16.37 13.95 -10.72
C GLY A 147 16.64 14.81 -9.47
N PRO A 148 15.61 15.05 -8.63
CA PRO A 148 15.65 15.98 -7.48
C PRO A 148 16.73 15.69 -6.43
N ALA A 149 17.40 14.54 -6.50
CA ALA A 149 18.39 14.08 -5.54
C ALA A 149 19.63 13.41 -6.18
N ASP A 150 19.85 13.55 -7.49
CA ASP A 150 20.94 12.85 -8.25
C ASP A 150 20.94 11.30 -8.10
N ASP A 151 19.85 10.75 -7.54
CA ASP A 151 19.63 9.33 -7.32
C ASP A 151 18.61 8.80 -8.36
N ASP A 152 18.93 7.66 -8.98
CA ASP A 152 18.04 6.92 -9.87
C ASP A 152 16.88 6.29 -9.06
N LEU A 153 15.83 7.08 -8.87
CA LEU A 153 14.70 6.80 -7.97
C LEU A 153 13.40 6.62 -8.74
N VAL A 154 12.46 5.93 -8.10
CA VAL A 154 11.03 6.04 -8.37
C VAL A 154 10.33 6.68 -7.18
N HIS A 155 9.20 7.33 -7.42
CA HIS A 155 8.45 8.08 -6.42
C HIS A 155 6.96 7.82 -6.56
N TRP A 156 6.31 7.47 -5.46
CA TRP A 156 4.87 7.46 -5.32
C TRP A 156 4.47 8.67 -4.49
N HIS A 157 3.58 9.49 -5.05
CA HIS A 157 2.85 10.49 -4.29
C HIS A 157 1.40 10.04 -4.19
N VAL A 158 0.84 9.92 -2.99
CA VAL A 158 -0.55 9.54 -2.76
C VAL A 158 -1.17 10.49 -1.74
N ARG A 159 -2.27 11.14 -2.14
CA ARG A 159 -3.11 11.91 -1.24
C ARG A 159 -4.50 11.29 -1.15
N GLN A 160 -4.87 10.85 0.04
CA GLN A 160 -6.21 10.37 0.34
C GLN A 160 -6.90 11.29 1.35
N GLU A 161 -8.17 11.60 1.10
CA GLU A 161 -8.97 12.47 1.95
C GLU A 161 -10.33 11.83 2.20
N SER A 162 -10.70 11.68 3.48
CA SER A 162 -12.04 11.29 3.92
C SER A 162 -12.78 12.50 4.48
N MET A 163 -13.98 12.28 5.03
CA MET A 163 -14.68 13.33 5.77
C MET A 163 -13.94 13.81 7.02
N ARG A 164 -13.08 12.97 7.61
CA ARG A 164 -12.48 13.20 8.94
C ARG A 164 -10.98 13.39 8.92
N ALA A 165 -10.30 13.05 7.83
CA ALA A 165 -8.85 13.08 7.78
C ALA A 165 -8.29 13.27 6.37
N VAL A 166 -7.02 13.65 6.31
CA VAL A 166 -6.20 13.64 5.10
C VAL A 166 -4.92 12.88 5.41
N MET A 167 -4.52 12.00 4.50
CA MET A 167 -3.22 11.33 4.51
C MET A 167 -2.50 11.65 3.21
N GLU A 168 -1.33 12.28 3.32
CA GLU A 168 -0.40 12.54 2.22
C GLU A 168 0.82 11.65 2.41
N THR A 169 1.12 10.81 1.42
CA THR A 169 2.18 9.81 1.46
C THR A 169 3.11 10.02 0.29
N ASP A 170 4.38 10.27 0.59
CA ASP A 170 5.45 10.37 -0.39
C ASP A 170 6.46 9.25 -0.09
N VAL A 171 6.60 8.32 -1.02
CA VAL A 171 7.50 7.17 -0.90
C VAL A 171 8.44 7.14 -2.08
N TYR A 172 9.70 6.90 -1.82
CA TYR A 172 10.77 6.78 -2.80
C TYR A 172 11.39 5.39 -2.70
N CYS A 173 11.91 4.88 -3.81
CA CYS A 173 12.75 3.68 -3.80
C CYS A 173 13.82 3.79 -4.88
N ARG A 174 15.03 3.29 -4.60
CA ARG A 174 16.11 3.24 -5.59
C ARG A 174 15.81 2.17 -6.61
N LYS A 175 15.87 2.49 -7.90
CA LYS A 175 15.63 1.50 -8.97
C LYS A 175 16.58 0.30 -8.88
N SER A 176 17.81 0.53 -8.41
CA SER A 176 18.82 -0.52 -8.18
C SER A 176 18.47 -1.50 -7.06
N GLU A 177 17.55 -1.14 -6.17
CA GLU A 177 17.04 -2.00 -5.08
C GLU A 177 15.68 -2.62 -5.41
N MET A 178 15.14 -2.33 -6.59
CA MET A 178 13.86 -2.85 -7.07
C MET A 178 14.05 -3.96 -8.11
N LEU A 179 13.00 -4.74 -8.28
CA LEU A 179 12.91 -5.76 -9.31
C LEU A 179 11.62 -5.63 -10.11
N PHE A 180 11.64 -6.12 -11.35
CA PHE A 180 10.43 -6.32 -12.13
C PHE A 180 9.86 -7.71 -11.83
N VAL A 181 8.68 -7.74 -11.23
CA VAL A 181 7.97 -9.00 -10.96
C VAL A 181 7.03 -9.30 -12.12
N ASN A 182 6.92 -10.58 -12.47
CA ASN A 182 6.05 -11.05 -13.54
C ASN A 182 4.82 -11.73 -12.95
N TYR A 183 3.71 -11.00 -12.85
CA TYR A 183 2.42 -11.53 -12.39
C TYR A 183 1.64 -12.18 -13.52
N GLU A 184 1.17 -13.39 -13.26
CA GLU A 184 0.29 -14.16 -14.13
C GLU A 184 -1.12 -14.15 -13.56
N ALA A 185 -2.08 -13.66 -14.36
CA ALA A 185 -3.49 -13.66 -13.99
C ALA A 185 -4.03 -15.11 -13.97
N PRO A 186 -5.16 -15.38 -13.30
CA PRO A 186 -5.75 -16.72 -13.24
C PRO A 186 -6.04 -17.38 -14.60
N ASP A 187 -6.17 -16.60 -15.67
CA ASP A 187 -6.35 -17.07 -17.04
C ASP A 187 -5.01 -17.39 -17.77
N GLY A 188 -3.87 -17.26 -17.07
CA GLY A 188 -2.53 -17.46 -17.62
C GLY A 188 -1.94 -16.23 -18.32
N SER A 189 -2.69 -15.12 -18.43
CA SER A 189 -2.22 -13.92 -19.11
C SER A 189 -1.26 -13.10 -18.24
N LYS A 190 -0.25 -12.51 -18.88
CA LYS A 190 0.74 -11.63 -18.24
C LYS A 190 0.62 -10.24 -18.83
N LYS A 191 -0.12 -9.38 -18.13
CA LYS A 191 -0.50 -8.05 -18.64
C LYS A 191 0.44 -6.94 -18.16
N HIS A 192 0.98 -7.07 -16.96
CA HIS A 192 2.00 -6.17 -16.44
C HIS A 192 3.37 -6.56 -16.98
N GLN A 193 3.95 -5.70 -17.83
CA GLN A 193 5.28 -5.94 -18.41
C GLN A 193 6.40 -5.28 -17.59
N ARG A 194 6.09 -4.21 -16.86
CA ARG A 194 7.00 -3.47 -15.98
C ARG A 194 6.33 -3.20 -14.63
N LEU A 195 6.23 -4.24 -13.80
CA LEU A 195 5.75 -4.13 -12.42
C LEU A 195 6.94 -3.95 -11.48
N TRP A 196 7.21 -2.70 -11.11
CA TRP A 196 8.17 -2.35 -10.08
C TRP A 196 7.74 -2.97 -8.75
N ASN A 197 8.69 -3.60 -8.06
CA ASN A 197 8.49 -4.21 -6.76
C ASN A 197 9.73 -3.98 -5.88
N GLY A 198 9.53 -3.49 -4.67
CA GLY A 198 10.59 -3.15 -3.72
C GLY A 198 10.16 -3.34 -2.28
N GLY A 199 11.15 -3.46 -1.39
CA GLY A 199 10.94 -3.60 0.06
C GLY A 199 11.81 -2.66 0.90
N THR A 200 12.52 -1.74 0.26
CA THR A 200 13.44 -0.78 0.88
C THR A 200 12.97 0.66 0.70
N GLY A 201 11.69 0.86 0.33
CA GLY A 201 11.15 2.19 0.14
C GLY A 201 11.25 3.04 1.41
N PHE A 202 11.34 4.34 1.22
CA PHE A 202 11.50 5.32 2.31
C PHE A 202 10.79 6.62 1.95
N GLY A 203 10.45 7.42 2.96
CA GLY A 203 9.80 8.70 2.74
C GLY A 203 9.03 9.16 3.95
N PHE A 204 7.87 9.78 3.74
CA PHE A 204 7.08 10.32 4.83
C PHE A 204 5.58 10.19 4.58
N VAL A 205 4.84 10.14 5.68
CA VAL A 205 3.38 10.26 5.71
C VAL A 205 3.02 11.48 6.55
N ARG A 206 2.28 12.43 5.99
CA ARG A 206 1.64 13.51 6.74
C ARG A 206 0.20 13.15 7.00
N LEU A 207 -0.17 13.10 8.27
CA LEU A 207 -1.51 12.77 8.70
C LEU A 207 -2.18 14.00 9.29
N TYR A 208 -3.38 14.30 8.83
CA TYR A 208 -4.18 15.45 9.27
C TYR A 208 -5.56 15.00 9.74
N GLU A 209 -6.06 15.68 10.77
CA GLU A 209 -7.46 15.66 11.15
C GLU A 209 -8.21 16.79 10.47
N LYS A 210 -9.47 16.53 10.14
CA LYS A 210 -10.33 17.44 9.39
C LYS A 210 -11.57 17.80 10.19
N GLU A 211 -11.73 19.10 10.42
CA GLU A 211 -12.94 19.69 11.01
C GLU A 211 -13.52 20.71 10.02
N GLY A 212 -14.49 20.27 9.22
CA GLY A 212 -15.00 21.07 8.11
C GLY A 212 -13.94 21.29 7.03
N SER A 213 -13.51 22.53 6.82
CA SER A 213 -12.42 22.89 5.90
C SER A 213 -11.07 23.05 6.58
N LEU A 214 -11.02 23.00 7.92
CA LEU A 214 -9.78 23.13 8.67
C LEU A 214 -9.04 21.79 8.68
N LEU A 215 -7.74 21.83 8.40
CA LEU A 215 -6.83 20.70 8.54
C LEU A 215 -5.86 20.97 9.70
N THR A 216 -5.80 20.04 10.63
CA THR A 216 -4.86 20.07 11.75
C THR A 216 -3.87 18.92 11.58
N LEU A 217 -2.58 19.24 11.46
CA LEU A 217 -1.52 18.23 11.38
C LEU A 217 -1.51 17.40 12.67
N VAL A 218 -1.74 16.09 12.54
CA VAL A 218 -1.60 15.11 13.61
C VAL A 218 -0.14 14.79 13.80
N ASP A 219 0.57 14.42 12.72
CA ASP A 219 1.99 14.13 12.74
C ASP A 219 2.56 14.15 11.31
N GLU A 220 3.87 14.34 11.21
CA GLU A 220 4.67 13.97 10.04
C GLU A 220 5.51 12.76 10.45
N ILE A 221 5.32 11.65 9.75
CA ILE A 221 5.89 10.36 10.11
C ILE A 221 6.93 9.99 9.06
N GLU A 222 8.16 9.71 9.47
CA GLU A 222 9.15 9.09 8.60
C GLU A 222 8.83 7.60 8.45
N ALA A 223 8.80 7.13 7.22
CA ALA A 223 8.60 5.73 6.88
C ALA A 223 9.85 5.17 6.22
N SER A 224 10.23 3.95 6.60
CA SER A 224 11.30 3.19 5.95
C SER A 224 10.87 1.73 5.77
N HIS A 225 11.68 0.93 5.06
CA HIS A 225 11.34 -0.47 4.75
C HIS A 225 9.94 -0.62 4.16
N VAL A 226 9.54 0.38 3.35
CA VAL A 226 8.22 0.41 2.73
C VAL A 226 8.23 -0.64 1.62
N GLY A 227 7.31 -1.59 1.73
CA GLY A 227 6.93 -2.42 0.61
C GLY A 227 6.26 -1.54 -0.43
N CYS A 228 6.77 -1.52 -1.66
CA CYS A 228 6.32 -0.59 -2.68
C CYS A 228 6.22 -1.27 -4.05
N GLU A 229 5.06 -1.13 -4.68
CA GLU A 229 4.78 -1.70 -5.99
C GLU A 229 4.10 -0.68 -6.91
N TYR A 230 4.50 -0.69 -8.17
CA TYR A 230 3.84 0.06 -9.23
C TYR A 230 3.90 -0.67 -10.56
N GLY A 231 2.77 -0.80 -11.25
CA GLY A 231 2.78 -1.29 -12.62
C GLY A 231 1.50 -0.97 -13.35
N GLU A 232 1.61 -0.78 -14.66
CA GLU A 232 0.46 -0.66 -15.55
C GLU A 232 0.48 -1.83 -16.54
N TYR A 233 -0.67 -2.11 -17.15
CA TYR A 233 -0.71 -3.00 -18.29
C TYR A 233 0.07 -2.36 -19.43
N GLY A 234 0.82 -3.18 -20.18
CA GLY A 234 1.43 -2.70 -21.42
C GLY A 234 0.34 -2.20 -22.36
N GLU A 235 0.65 -1.16 -23.14
CA GLU A 235 -0.21 -0.80 -24.27
C GLU A 235 -0.37 -2.03 -25.17
N ARG A 236 -1.60 -2.32 -25.61
CA ARG A 236 -1.77 -3.31 -26.67
C ARG A 236 -1.10 -2.72 -27.90
N GLU A 237 -0.07 -3.38 -28.40
CA GLU A 237 0.31 -3.21 -29.81
C GLU A 237 -0.89 -3.73 -30.62
N ASP A 238 -1.63 -2.79 -31.23
CA ASP A 238 -2.69 -3.07 -32.20
C ASP A 238 -2.12 -3.62 -33.52
#